data_AF-A0A950DSD3-F1
#
_entry.id   AF-A0A950DSD3-F1
#
_cell.length_a   1.000
_cell.length_b   1.000
_cell.length_c   1.000
_cell.angle_alpha   90.00
_cell.angle_beta   90.00
_cell.angle_gamma   90.00
#
_symmetry.space_group_name_H-M   'P 1'
#
loop_
_entity.id
_entity.type
_entity.pdbx_description
1 polymer ?
#
loop_
_entity_poly.entity_id
_entity_poly.type
_entity_poly.pdbx_seq_one_letter_code
_entity_poly.pdbx_strand_id
1 'polypeptide(L)'
;MLKLENFDALRLSIASPEMILSWSHGEVTKPETINYRTLKPERDGLFCEKIFGPTKDWECHCGKYKRYRYKGIICDKCGVEVTRAKVRRERMGHVKLASPVSHVWYFKGIPSRMGLLLDMSPRNLEKVLYFANYIVTSVDEKARGELLAKLDPNTDERVVALKERIESGDTVSRDDTAERITQREAQLAEELSALDEEQQRRLDTLRSSAADLDERIQETKGRKAPANFTLNDSVVTEVIAKKGTLLDEDLAQHVQQRAQEREQEIVDQVAQRRQETQDATGSEIAELRAEAEGSRAEKEFSARDELDNLREEIKRQRDELDSLTPRDLLTDTRYREYGEKFGKVFKAGIGAAAVRELLQKIDLAEEALRLREESKSTSGQRRQKAIKRLRVVEAFRKSSTSPAWMILDALPVIPPELRPMVQLDGGRFATSDLNDLYRRVINRNNRLKRLLELGAPEIIVRNEKRMLQEAVDALVDNGRRGRAITGTGNRKLKSLSDMLKGKQ
;
A
#
# COMPACT_ATOMS: atom_id res chain seq x y z
N MET A 1 2.39 -17.33 62.03
CA MET A 1 2.35 -18.34 60.96
C MET A 1 1.00 -19.01 61.13
N LEU A 2 -0.01 -18.57 60.39
CA LEU A 2 -1.27 -19.31 60.34
C LEU A 2 -0.94 -20.59 59.58
N LYS A 3 -0.82 -21.71 60.29
CA LYS A 3 -0.72 -23.03 59.68
C LYS A 3 -2.01 -23.22 58.87
N LEU A 4 -1.88 -23.25 57.54
CA LEU A 4 -2.95 -23.57 56.61
C LEU A 4 -3.25 -25.07 56.72
N GLU A 5 -3.81 -25.50 57.86
CA GLU A 5 -4.10 -26.92 58.11
C GLU A 5 -5.47 -27.35 57.54
N ASN A 6 -6.36 -26.40 57.18
CA ASN A 6 -7.66 -26.70 56.58
C ASN A 6 -7.89 -25.87 55.30
N PHE A 7 -7.60 -26.43 54.13
CA PHE A 7 -8.08 -25.90 52.84
C PHE A 7 -8.75 -27.01 52.03
N ASP A 8 -9.94 -26.76 51.49
CA ASP A 8 -10.69 -27.76 50.72
C ASP A 8 -10.23 -27.84 49.25
N ALA A 9 -9.78 -26.72 48.68
CA ALA A 9 -9.36 -26.64 47.29
C ALA A 9 -8.34 -25.53 47.03
N LEU A 10 -7.51 -25.72 46.00
CA LEU A 10 -6.58 -24.71 45.51
C LEU A 10 -7.00 -24.27 44.09
N ARG A 11 -7.29 -22.97 43.92
CA ARG A 11 -7.70 -22.39 42.64
C ARG A 11 -6.53 -21.69 41.96
N LEU A 12 -6.27 -22.06 40.71
CA LEU A 12 -5.32 -21.36 39.83
C LEU A 12 -6.11 -20.51 38.83
N SER A 13 -5.68 -19.27 38.64
CA SER A 13 -6.28 -18.34 37.68
C SER A 13 -5.23 -17.44 37.05
N ILE A 14 -5.57 -16.79 35.95
CA ILE A 14 -4.70 -15.82 35.29
C ILE A 14 -4.69 -14.55 36.15
N ALA A 15 -3.50 -14.03 36.45
CA ALA A 15 -3.35 -12.79 37.20
C ALA A 15 -3.65 -11.59 36.30
N SER A 16 -4.60 -10.74 36.71
CA SER A 16 -4.79 -9.45 36.07
C SER A 16 -3.62 -8.51 36.41
N PRO A 17 -3.35 -7.47 35.58
CA PRO A 17 -2.33 -6.46 35.91
C PRO A 17 -2.57 -5.81 37.28
N GLU A 18 -3.83 -5.56 37.64
CA GLU A 18 -4.22 -5.02 38.95
C GLU A 18 -3.91 -5.99 40.10
N MET A 19 -4.12 -7.28 39.89
CA MET A 19 -3.78 -8.31 40.87
C MET A 19 -2.26 -8.42 41.07
N ILE A 20 -1.47 -8.25 40.01
CA ILE A 20 0.00 -8.21 40.12
C ILE A 20 0.44 -6.99 40.94
N LEU A 21 -0.22 -5.85 40.76
CA LEU A 21 0.05 -4.63 41.53
C LEU A 21 -0.34 -4.79 43.01
N SER A 22 -1.45 -5.47 43.33
CA SER A 22 -1.88 -5.68 44.72
C SER A 22 -0.94 -6.59 45.51
N TRP A 23 -0.23 -7.50 44.85
CA TRP A 23 0.83 -8.30 45.45
C TRP A 23 2.12 -7.52 45.70
N SER A 24 2.31 -6.42 44.98
CA SER A 24 3.58 -5.74 44.94
C SER A 24 3.75 -4.77 46.10
N HIS A 25 4.94 -4.81 46.70
CA HIS A 25 5.35 -3.87 47.74
C HIS A 25 6.18 -2.69 47.19
N GLY A 26 6.37 -2.61 45.87
CA GLY A 26 7.08 -1.51 45.22
C GLY A 26 7.57 -1.84 43.79
N GLU A 27 7.79 -0.79 43.00
CA GLU A 27 8.34 -0.89 41.64
C GLU A 27 9.88 -1.00 41.69
N VAL A 28 10.43 -2.00 41.00
CA VAL A 28 11.87 -2.12 40.77
C VAL A 28 12.24 -1.30 39.54
N THR A 29 12.74 -0.09 39.76
CA THR A 29 13.11 0.85 38.69
C THR A 29 14.54 0.63 38.21
N LYS A 30 15.41 0.16 39.10
CA LYS A 30 16.85 0.08 38.88
C LYS A 30 17.33 -1.35 38.63
N PRO A 31 18.20 -1.59 37.64
CA PRO A 31 18.76 -2.91 37.36
C PRO A 31 19.86 -3.32 38.35
N GLU A 32 20.32 -2.41 39.22
CA GLU A 32 21.40 -2.68 40.16
C GLU A 32 20.98 -3.71 41.23
N THR A 33 21.95 -4.48 41.73
CA THR A 33 21.74 -5.50 42.76
C THR A 33 22.21 -5.00 44.13
N ILE A 34 23.52 -5.09 44.36
CA ILE A 34 24.20 -4.66 45.58
C ILE A 34 25.37 -3.75 45.21
N ASN A 35 25.74 -2.86 46.11
CA ASN A 35 26.92 -2.04 45.95
C ASN A 35 28.19 -2.89 46.21
N TYR A 36 29.15 -2.86 45.29
CA TYR A 36 30.37 -3.68 45.40
C TYR A 36 31.29 -3.27 46.56
N ARG A 37 31.20 -2.03 47.06
CA ARG A 37 32.02 -1.55 48.19
C ARG A 37 31.37 -1.83 49.53
N THR A 38 30.09 -1.48 49.66
CA THR A 38 29.38 -1.56 50.94
C THR A 38 28.69 -2.89 51.17
N LEU A 39 28.58 -3.73 50.12
CA LEU A 39 27.83 -4.99 50.10
C LEU A 39 26.34 -4.83 50.45
N LYS A 40 25.85 -3.59 50.54
CA LYS A 40 24.45 -3.30 50.83
C LYS A 40 23.63 -3.28 49.55
N PRO A 41 22.35 -3.71 49.59
CA PRO A 41 21.44 -3.57 48.48
C PRO A 41 21.28 -2.11 48.04
N GLU A 42 21.30 -1.89 46.72
CA GLU A 42 21.02 -0.56 46.16
C GLU A 42 19.54 -0.21 46.31
N ARG A 43 19.26 1.09 46.45
CA ARG A 43 17.87 1.59 46.55
C ARG A 43 17.16 1.44 45.21
N ASP A 44 15.89 1.04 45.25
CA ASP A 44 15.02 0.75 44.09
C ASP A 44 15.53 -0.34 43.13
N GLY A 45 16.61 -1.04 43.51
CA GLY A 45 17.19 -2.15 42.77
C GLY A 45 16.54 -3.50 43.07
N LEU A 46 17.08 -4.55 42.47
CA LEU A 46 16.56 -5.92 42.55
C LEU A 46 16.56 -6.53 43.95
N PHE A 47 17.34 -5.99 44.89
CA PHE A 47 17.43 -6.47 46.27
C PHE A 47 16.97 -5.42 47.30
N CYS A 48 16.35 -4.33 46.84
CA CYS A 48 16.00 -3.17 47.65
C CYS A 48 15.22 -3.55 48.93
N GLU A 49 15.73 -3.11 50.07
CA GLU A 49 15.11 -3.41 51.38
C GLU A 49 13.79 -2.67 51.60
N LYS A 50 13.58 -1.54 50.93
CA LYS A 50 12.31 -0.79 50.98
C LYS A 50 11.16 -1.61 50.39
N ILE A 51 11.44 -2.35 49.30
CA ILE A 51 10.45 -3.15 48.57
C ILE A 51 10.29 -4.52 49.24
N PHE A 52 11.39 -5.24 49.40
CA PHE A 52 11.35 -6.66 49.79
C PHE A 52 11.46 -6.88 51.31
N GLY A 53 11.80 -5.86 52.08
CA GLY A 53 12.02 -5.94 53.53
C GLY A 53 13.50 -6.00 53.93
N PRO A 54 13.80 -5.95 55.25
CA PRO A 54 15.15 -5.76 55.75
C PRO A 54 16.04 -7.00 55.58
N THR A 55 17.34 -6.82 55.31
CA THR A 55 18.29 -7.95 55.18
C THR A 55 18.60 -8.62 56.52
N LYS A 56 18.55 -7.85 57.61
CA LYS A 56 18.76 -8.33 58.99
C LYS A 56 17.49 -8.15 59.81
N ASP A 57 17.28 -9.07 60.75
CA ASP A 57 16.11 -9.03 61.63
C ASP A 57 16.08 -7.73 62.45
N TRP A 58 14.96 -7.02 62.39
CA TRP A 58 14.69 -5.81 63.17
C TRP A 58 15.70 -4.67 62.97
N GLU A 59 16.33 -4.59 61.79
CA GLU A 59 17.27 -3.53 61.42
C GLU A 59 16.87 -2.87 60.09
N CYS A 60 16.74 -1.54 60.10
CA CYS A 60 16.52 -0.79 58.86
C CYS A 60 17.84 -0.51 58.11
N HIS A 61 17.77 -0.23 56.80
CA HIS A 61 18.93 0.00 55.92
C HIS A 61 19.98 0.99 56.46
N CYS A 62 19.51 2.11 57.01
CA CYS A 62 20.36 3.19 57.52
C CYS A 62 20.83 2.97 58.96
N GLY A 63 20.29 1.96 59.67
CA GLY A 63 20.60 1.69 61.07
C GLY A 63 19.99 2.66 62.09
N LYS A 64 19.08 3.57 61.69
CA LYS A 64 18.35 4.49 62.60
C LYS A 64 17.53 3.70 63.63
N TYR A 65 16.74 2.74 63.15
CA TYR A 65 15.96 1.83 63.98
C TYR A 65 16.60 0.45 63.98
N LYS A 66 16.88 -0.04 65.20
CA LYS A 66 17.46 -1.35 65.47
C LYS A 66 16.75 -1.99 66.67
N ARG A 67 16.67 -3.33 66.69
CA ARG A 67 16.05 -4.17 67.74
C ARG A 67 14.51 -4.21 67.68
N TYR A 68 13.94 -5.21 68.35
CA TYR A 68 12.51 -5.56 68.34
C TYR A 68 11.56 -4.42 68.77
N ARG A 69 12.04 -3.43 69.54
CA ARG A 69 11.22 -2.32 70.06
C ARG A 69 10.53 -1.52 68.94
N TYR A 70 11.16 -1.40 67.78
CA TYR A 70 10.65 -0.62 66.66
C TYR A 70 9.87 -1.45 65.63
N LYS A 71 9.37 -2.63 66.04
CA LYS A 71 8.61 -3.54 65.18
C LYS A 71 7.48 -2.81 64.43
N GLY A 72 7.44 -2.97 63.11
CA GLY A 72 6.39 -2.42 62.25
C GLY A 72 6.53 -0.92 61.94
N ILE A 73 7.52 -0.23 62.49
CA ILE A 73 7.79 1.17 62.14
C ILE A 73 8.49 1.23 60.78
N ILE A 74 7.97 2.07 59.90
CA ILE A 74 8.61 2.42 58.61
C ILE A 74 9.58 3.57 58.88
N CYS A 75 10.84 3.39 58.52
CA CYS A 75 11.87 4.38 58.80
C CYS A 75 11.75 5.63 57.91
N ASP A 76 11.67 6.85 58.48
CA ASP A 76 11.55 8.10 57.70
C ASP A 76 12.73 8.35 56.73
N LYS A 77 13.94 7.88 57.06
CA LYS A 77 15.16 8.14 56.25
C LYS A 77 15.35 7.17 55.09
N CYS A 78 14.95 5.91 55.25
CA CYS A 78 15.19 4.86 54.26
C CYS A 78 13.94 4.16 53.75
N GLY A 79 12.77 4.40 54.35
CA GLY A 79 11.50 3.79 53.99
C GLY A 79 11.41 2.29 54.27
N VAL A 80 12.38 1.71 54.98
CA VAL A 80 12.39 0.27 55.28
C VAL A 80 11.59 0.01 56.54
N GLU A 81 10.68 -0.95 56.44
CA GLU A 81 9.91 -1.46 57.56
C GLU A 81 10.76 -2.36 58.45
N VAL A 82 10.71 -2.14 59.76
CA VAL A 82 11.47 -2.92 60.73
C VAL A 82 10.70 -4.20 61.07
N THR A 83 11.01 -5.28 60.33
CA THR A 83 10.43 -6.61 60.49
C THR A 83 11.51 -7.69 60.55
N ARG A 84 11.10 -8.97 60.58
CA ARG A 84 12.00 -10.10 60.34
C ARG A 84 12.46 -10.12 58.88
N ALA A 85 13.67 -10.57 58.61
CA ALA A 85 14.23 -10.73 57.27
C ALA A 85 13.47 -11.76 56.43
N LYS A 86 12.81 -12.72 57.09
CA LYS A 86 11.97 -13.76 56.47
C LYS A 86 10.93 -13.23 55.47
N VAL A 87 10.47 -11.98 55.63
CA VAL A 87 9.54 -11.35 54.68
C VAL A 87 10.12 -11.26 53.26
N ARG A 88 11.46 -11.29 53.11
CA ARG A 88 12.18 -11.31 51.81
C ARG A 88 12.00 -12.59 51.02
N ARG A 89 11.32 -13.60 51.58
CA ARG A 89 10.87 -14.81 50.89
C ARG A 89 9.43 -14.73 50.38
N GLU A 90 8.65 -13.79 50.90
CA GLU A 90 7.19 -13.71 50.67
C GLU A 90 6.79 -12.45 49.88
N ARG A 91 7.48 -11.32 50.09
CA ARG A 91 7.16 -10.04 49.43
C ARG A 91 7.55 -10.04 47.96
N MET A 92 6.57 -9.79 47.09
CA MET A 92 6.79 -9.60 45.66
C MET A 92 7.05 -8.12 45.33
N GLY A 93 7.86 -7.90 44.29
CA GLY A 93 8.02 -6.62 43.62
C GLY A 93 7.30 -6.63 42.27
N HIS A 94 7.29 -5.51 41.56
CA HIS A 94 6.86 -5.49 40.17
C HIS A 94 7.73 -4.55 39.33
N VAL A 95 7.69 -4.72 38.01
CA VAL A 95 8.23 -3.77 37.03
C VAL A 95 7.07 -3.30 36.17
N LYS A 96 6.81 -1.99 36.15
CA LYS A 96 5.81 -1.40 35.24
C LYS A 96 6.42 -1.29 33.85
N LEU A 97 5.86 -2.02 32.90
CA LEU A 97 6.36 -2.06 31.53
C LEU A 97 5.92 -0.79 30.78
N ALA A 98 6.81 -0.23 29.96
CA ALA A 98 6.51 0.94 29.14
C ALA A 98 5.58 0.60 27.95
N SER A 99 5.60 -0.66 27.53
CA SER A 99 4.73 -1.21 26.49
C SER A 99 4.19 -2.56 26.97
N PRO A 100 2.91 -2.89 26.68
CA PRO A 100 2.37 -4.22 26.97
C PRO A 100 3.19 -5.31 26.30
N VAL A 101 3.33 -6.46 26.96
CA VAL A 101 4.14 -7.61 26.51
C VAL A 101 3.30 -8.88 26.60
N SER A 102 3.31 -9.71 25.56
CA SER A 102 2.58 -10.98 25.58
C SER A 102 3.27 -12.03 26.44
N HIS A 103 2.51 -12.86 27.14
CA HIS A 103 3.08 -13.95 27.92
C HIS A 103 3.32 -15.19 27.03
N VAL A 104 4.58 -15.65 26.96
CA VAL A 104 5.06 -16.67 25.99
C VAL A 104 4.28 -17.99 25.98
N TRP A 105 3.78 -18.44 27.14
CA TRP A 105 3.00 -19.68 27.23
C TRP A 105 1.70 -19.65 26.41
N TYR A 106 1.03 -18.50 26.29
CA TYR A 106 -0.30 -18.44 25.67
C TYR A 106 -0.23 -18.34 24.14
N PHE A 107 0.83 -17.74 23.58
CA PHE A 107 0.99 -17.66 22.13
C PHE A 107 1.84 -18.81 21.56
N LYS A 108 2.89 -19.27 22.26
CA LYS A 108 3.78 -20.37 21.82
C LYS A 108 3.41 -21.74 22.41
N GLY A 109 2.36 -21.81 23.23
CA GLY A 109 1.71 -23.08 23.60
C GLY A 109 1.24 -23.83 22.35
N ILE A 110 1.34 -25.16 22.35
CA ILE A 110 0.75 -26.00 21.30
C ILE A 110 -0.47 -26.69 21.94
N PRO A 111 -1.70 -26.37 21.53
CA PRO A 111 -2.11 -25.32 20.60
C PRO A 111 -2.05 -23.90 21.20
N SER A 112 -1.89 -22.89 20.35
CA SER A 112 -1.81 -21.48 20.77
C SER A 112 -3.18 -21.02 21.27
N ARG A 113 -3.26 -20.60 22.54
CA ARG A 113 -4.53 -20.14 23.13
C ARG A 113 -4.98 -18.81 22.52
N MET A 114 -4.03 -17.89 22.34
CA MET A 114 -4.27 -16.61 21.66
C MET A 114 -4.60 -16.81 20.19
N GLY A 115 -3.89 -17.71 19.49
CA GLY A 115 -4.18 -18.01 18.08
C GLY A 115 -5.57 -18.61 17.88
N LEU A 116 -6.02 -19.50 18.77
CA LEU A 116 -7.37 -20.07 18.73
C LEU A 116 -8.45 -19.00 18.98
N LEU A 117 -8.23 -18.07 19.90
CA LEU A 117 -9.20 -17.00 20.18
C LEU A 117 -9.35 -16.04 18.98
N LEU A 118 -8.23 -15.63 18.38
CA LEU A 118 -8.20 -14.68 17.26
C LEU A 118 -8.42 -15.32 15.88
N ASP A 119 -8.58 -16.64 15.84
CA ASP A 119 -8.62 -17.46 14.62
C ASP A 119 -7.39 -17.32 13.69
N MET A 120 -6.23 -17.02 14.26
CA MET A 120 -4.98 -16.82 13.51
C MET A 120 -4.02 -17.99 13.65
N SER A 121 -3.18 -18.19 12.62
CA SER A 121 -2.08 -19.15 12.70
C SER A 121 -1.02 -18.68 13.71
N PRO A 122 -0.33 -19.59 14.43
CA PRO A 122 0.71 -19.22 15.38
C PRO A 122 1.86 -18.43 14.75
N ARG A 123 2.19 -18.71 13.47
CA ARG A 123 3.22 -17.99 12.71
C ARG A 123 2.82 -16.54 12.44
N ASN A 124 1.55 -16.31 12.11
CA ASN A 124 1.00 -14.98 11.87
C ASN A 124 0.97 -14.16 13.15
N LEU A 125 0.51 -14.75 14.25
CA LEU A 125 0.52 -14.11 15.56
C LEU A 125 1.95 -13.75 16.00
N GLU A 126 2.94 -14.63 15.73
CA GLU A 126 4.35 -14.35 15.99
C GLU A 126 4.85 -13.12 15.20
N LYS A 127 4.52 -13.01 13.90
CA LYS A 127 4.90 -11.83 13.10
C LYS A 127 4.35 -10.53 13.68
N VAL A 128 3.13 -10.53 14.21
CA VAL A 128 2.52 -9.34 14.84
C VAL A 128 3.21 -9.01 16.18
N LEU A 129 3.37 -10.00 17.05
CA LEU A 129 3.94 -9.80 18.40
C LEU A 129 5.40 -9.31 18.37
N TYR A 130 6.18 -9.74 17.37
CA TYR A 130 7.59 -9.36 17.22
C TYR A 130 7.83 -8.26 16.18
N PHE A 131 6.82 -7.44 15.92
CA PHE A 131 6.93 -6.21 15.14
C PHE A 131 7.38 -6.39 13.67
N ALA A 132 7.01 -7.51 13.04
CA ALA A 132 7.26 -7.74 11.62
C ALA A 132 6.10 -7.28 10.71
N ASN A 133 4.86 -7.58 11.10
CA ASN A 133 3.65 -7.20 10.34
C ASN A 133 2.68 -6.45 11.24
N TYR A 134 1.88 -5.56 10.65
CA TYR A 134 0.75 -4.91 11.32
C TYR A 134 -0.48 -5.79 11.26
N ILE A 135 -1.40 -5.55 12.19
CA ILE A 135 -2.72 -6.18 12.23
C ILE A 135 -3.81 -5.12 12.23
N VAL A 136 -4.84 -5.30 11.42
CA VAL A 136 -6.01 -4.42 11.39
C VAL A 136 -6.84 -4.64 12.66
N THR A 137 -7.00 -3.61 13.48
CA THR A 137 -7.68 -3.64 14.78
C THR A 137 -9.17 -3.29 14.70
N SER A 138 -9.53 -2.38 13.79
CA SER A 138 -10.91 -2.02 13.47
C SER A 138 -10.97 -1.38 12.09
N VAL A 139 -12.08 -1.63 11.41
CA VAL A 139 -12.47 -0.96 10.17
C VAL A 139 -13.74 -0.17 10.50
N ASP A 140 -13.75 1.11 10.17
CA ASP A 140 -14.93 1.96 10.29
C ASP A 140 -15.79 1.77 9.03
N GLU A 141 -16.92 1.10 9.19
CA GLU A 141 -17.83 0.78 8.09
C GLU A 141 -18.47 2.05 7.49
N LYS A 142 -18.64 3.12 8.27
CA LYS A 142 -19.21 4.38 7.76
C LYS A 142 -18.22 5.08 6.84
N ALA A 143 -16.99 5.27 7.31
CA ALA A 143 -15.92 5.87 6.52
C ALA A 143 -15.59 5.00 5.28
N ARG A 144 -15.68 3.67 5.40
CA ARG A 144 -15.57 2.75 4.27
C ARG A 144 -16.67 3.00 3.24
N GLY A 145 -17.93 3.12 3.65
CA GLY A 145 -19.05 3.41 2.75
C GLY A 145 -18.89 4.73 2.00
N GLU A 146 -18.49 5.80 2.69
CA GLU A 146 -18.22 7.10 2.07
C GLU A 146 -17.10 7.06 1.03
N LEU A 147 -16.03 6.30 1.30
CA LEU A 147 -14.92 6.15 0.36
C LEU A 147 -15.26 5.22 -0.81
N LEU A 148 -16.03 4.16 -0.58
CA LEU A 148 -16.54 3.31 -1.65
C LEU A 148 -17.43 4.09 -2.61
N ALA A 149 -18.27 5.00 -2.10
CA ALA A 149 -19.10 5.87 -2.92
C ALA A 149 -18.29 6.87 -3.78
N LYS A 150 -17.10 7.27 -3.30
CA LYS A 150 -16.17 8.11 -4.08
C LYS A 150 -15.38 7.31 -5.12
N LEU A 151 -15.12 6.03 -4.83
CA LEU A 151 -14.41 5.09 -5.70
C LEU A 151 -15.37 4.34 -6.63
N ASP A 152 -16.53 4.92 -6.94
CA ASP A 152 -17.44 4.39 -7.95
C ASP A 152 -16.97 4.83 -9.35
N PRO A 153 -16.68 3.88 -10.27
CA PRO A 153 -16.20 4.20 -11.62
C PRO A 153 -17.14 5.11 -12.42
N ASN A 154 -18.43 5.11 -12.07
CA ASN A 154 -19.45 5.94 -12.72
C ASN A 154 -19.51 7.36 -12.18
N THR A 155 -18.95 7.62 -11.00
CA THR A 155 -19.04 8.89 -10.27
C THR A 155 -17.70 9.62 -10.22
N ASP A 156 -16.61 8.92 -10.55
CA ASP A 156 -15.28 9.52 -10.61
C ASP A 156 -15.22 10.59 -11.72
N GLU A 157 -14.89 11.82 -11.31
CA GLU A 157 -14.82 12.99 -12.19
C GLU A 157 -13.87 12.77 -13.37
N ARG A 158 -12.80 11.98 -13.20
CA ARG A 158 -11.83 11.70 -14.27
C ARG A 158 -12.44 10.81 -15.34
N VAL A 159 -13.19 9.79 -14.92
CA VAL A 159 -13.88 8.87 -15.84
C VAL A 159 -14.99 9.62 -16.58
N VAL A 160 -15.75 10.46 -15.87
CA VAL A 160 -16.79 11.30 -16.48
C VAL A 160 -16.19 12.28 -17.48
N ALA A 161 -15.15 13.03 -17.11
CA ALA A 161 -14.51 13.99 -18.01
C ALA A 161 -13.88 13.33 -19.24
N LEU A 162 -13.24 12.16 -19.09
CA LEU A 162 -12.66 11.44 -20.23
C LEU A 162 -13.76 10.85 -21.13
N LYS A 163 -14.84 10.34 -20.53
CA LYS A 163 -16.01 9.86 -21.27
C LYS A 163 -16.69 10.98 -22.05
N GLU A 164 -16.87 12.15 -21.44
CA GLU A 164 -17.41 13.35 -22.10
C GLU A 164 -16.49 13.82 -23.22
N ARG A 165 -15.16 13.77 -23.05
CA ARG A 165 -14.19 14.07 -24.13
C ARG A 165 -14.27 13.11 -25.31
N ILE A 166 -14.57 11.83 -25.07
CA ILE A 166 -14.79 10.84 -26.13
C ILE A 166 -16.13 11.09 -26.83
N GLU A 167 -17.20 11.39 -26.08
CA GLU A 167 -18.54 11.63 -26.63
C GLU A 167 -18.65 12.96 -27.40
N SER A 168 -17.96 14.00 -26.94
CA SER A 168 -17.94 15.32 -27.60
C SER A 168 -17.09 15.35 -28.88
N GLY A 169 -16.25 14.33 -29.11
CA GLY A 169 -15.33 14.33 -30.25
C GLY A 169 -14.24 15.42 -30.18
N ASP A 170 -14.08 16.08 -29.03
CA ASP A 170 -13.06 17.14 -28.79
C ASP A 170 -11.61 16.58 -28.74
N THR A 171 -11.42 15.28 -28.97
CA THR A 171 -10.11 14.69 -29.30
C THR A 171 -9.60 15.17 -30.66
N VAL A 172 -10.48 15.75 -31.47
CA VAL A 172 -10.16 16.44 -32.72
C VAL A 172 -9.56 17.80 -32.38
N SER A 173 -8.25 17.80 -32.09
CA SER A 173 -7.43 18.99 -32.30
C SER A 173 -7.74 19.48 -33.71
N ARG A 174 -8.18 20.74 -33.85
CA ARG A 174 -8.47 21.40 -35.14
C ARG A 174 -7.49 20.91 -36.19
N ASP A 175 -7.99 20.05 -37.07
CA ASP A 175 -7.15 19.27 -37.95
C ASP A 175 -6.59 20.23 -39.00
N ASP A 176 -5.31 20.60 -38.88
CA ASP A 176 -4.53 21.23 -39.97
C ASP A 176 -4.73 20.45 -41.28
N THR A 177 -4.98 19.15 -41.21
CA THR A 177 -5.31 18.28 -42.35
C THR A 177 -6.68 18.57 -42.95
N ALA A 178 -7.70 18.91 -42.15
CA ALA A 178 -9.00 19.33 -42.67
C ALA A 178 -8.91 20.69 -43.39
N GLU A 179 -8.16 21.63 -42.83
CA GLU A 179 -7.86 22.90 -43.50
C GLU A 179 -7.08 22.67 -44.81
N ARG A 180 -6.07 21.79 -44.80
CA ARG A 180 -5.32 21.39 -46.01
C ARG A 180 -6.19 20.71 -47.07
N ILE A 181 -7.15 19.87 -46.67
CA ILE A 181 -8.12 19.26 -47.60
C ILE A 181 -8.97 20.37 -48.24
N THR A 182 -9.51 21.29 -47.45
CA THR A 182 -10.32 22.39 -48.00
C THR A 182 -9.51 23.33 -48.91
N GLN A 183 -8.24 23.59 -48.58
CA GLN A 183 -7.35 24.38 -49.42
C GLN A 183 -7.03 23.67 -50.75
N ARG A 184 -6.79 22.35 -50.72
CA ARG A 184 -6.49 21.58 -51.93
C ARG A 184 -7.71 21.41 -52.84
N GLU A 185 -8.91 21.24 -52.25
CA GLU A 185 -10.18 21.26 -52.99
C GLU A 185 -10.41 22.61 -53.68
N ALA A 186 -10.06 23.73 -53.02
CA ALA A 186 -10.13 25.05 -53.62
C ALA A 186 -9.11 25.24 -54.76
N GLN A 187 -7.87 24.78 -54.60
CA GLN A 187 -6.85 24.82 -55.66
C GLN A 187 -7.25 24.01 -56.89
N LEU A 188 -7.83 22.81 -56.69
CA LEU A 188 -8.34 21.99 -57.80
C LEU A 188 -9.44 22.72 -58.57
N ALA A 189 -10.36 23.40 -57.88
CA ALA A 189 -11.41 24.17 -58.53
C ALA A 189 -10.84 25.33 -59.36
N GLU A 190 -9.79 25.99 -58.88
CA GLU A 190 -9.09 27.06 -59.60
C GLU A 190 -8.34 26.52 -60.83
N GLU A 191 -7.58 25.43 -60.70
CA GLU A 191 -6.86 24.77 -61.80
C GLU A 191 -7.82 24.31 -62.92
N LEU A 192 -8.98 23.76 -62.55
CA LEU A 192 -10.02 23.37 -63.51
C LEU A 192 -10.61 24.57 -64.26
N SER A 193 -10.88 25.67 -63.54
CA SER A 193 -11.39 26.89 -64.16
C SER A 193 -10.38 27.52 -65.12
N ALA A 194 -9.08 27.46 -64.80
CA ALA A 194 -8.02 27.97 -65.66
C ALA A 194 -7.87 27.14 -66.95
N LEU A 195 -8.03 25.81 -66.88
CA LEU A 195 -8.05 24.93 -68.05
C LEU A 195 -9.27 25.19 -68.95
N ASP A 196 -10.45 25.40 -68.35
CA ASP A 196 -11.67 25.75 -69.09
C ASP A 196 -11.51 27.12 -69.79
N GLU A 197 -10.85 28.10 -69.14
CA GLU A 197 -10.50 29.38 -69.77
C GLU A 197 -9.44 29.25 -70.88
N GLU A 198 -8.41 28.42 -70.69
CA GLU A 198 -7.39 28.15 -71.72
C GLU A 198 -8.01 27.54 -72.97
N GLN A 199 -8.94 26.58 -72.78
CA GLN A 199 -9.70 25.97 -73.86
C GLN A 199 -10.53 26.99 -74.63
N GLN A 200 -11.26 27.86 -73.93
CA GLN A 200 -12.07 28.91 -74.57
C GLN A 200 -11.19 29.89 -75.35
N ARG A 201 -10.08 30.36 -74.78
CA ARG A 201 -9.14 31.27 -75.45
C ARG A 201 -8.55 30.65 -76.72
N ARG A 202 -8.15 29.38 -76.65
CA ARG A 202 -7.63 28.63 -77.80
C ARG A 202 -8.66 28.48 -78.90
N LEU A 203 -9.86 28.01 -78.57
CA LEU A 203 -10.97 27.88 -79.52
C LEU A 203 -11.35 29.22 -80.15
N ASP A 204 -11.41 30.30 -79.38
CA ASP A 204 -11.72 31.64 -79.89
C ASP A 204 -10.64 32.14 -80.86
N THR A 205 -9.34 31.95 -80.54
CA THR A 205 -8.24 32.32 -81.45
C THR A 205 -8.19 31.47 -82.71
N LEU A 206 -8.47 30.16 -82.59
CA LEU A 206 -8.55 29.26 -83.73
C LEU A 206 -9.71 29.66 -84.64
N ARG A 207 -10.89 29.93 -84.06
CA ARG A 207 -12.10 30.38 -84.79
C ARG A 207 -11.90 31.73 -85.45
N SER A 208 -11.27 32.69 -84.78
CA SER A 208 -10.95 33.99 -85.40
C SER A 208 -9.95 33.81 -86.54
N SER A 209 -8.91 32.99 -86.36
CA SER A 209 -7.93 32.73 -87.42
C SER A 209 -8.54 31.98 -88.61
N ALA A 210 -9.47 31.06 -88.38
CA ALA A 210 -10.20 30.33 -89.41
C ALA A 210 -11.16 31.25 -90.17
N ALA A 211 -11.88 32.14 -89.48
CA ALA A 211 -12.75 33.15 -90.08
C ALA A 211 -11.95 34.16 -90.92
N ASP A 212 -10.82 34.66 -90.40
CA ASP A 212 -9.92 35.57 -91.13
C ASP A 212 -9.33 34.90 -92.39
N LEU A 213 -9.03 33.60 -92.32
CA LEU A 213 -8.55 32.82 -93.47
C LEU A 213 -9.66 32.60 -94.50
N ASP A 214 -10.87 32.24 -94.07
CA ASP A 214 -12.03 32.06 -94.94
C ASP A 214 -12.39 33.38 -95.66
N GLU A 215 -12.39 34.52 -94.94
CA GLU A 215 -12.63 35.84 -95.53
C GLU A 215 -11.55 36.19 -96.57
N ARG A 216 -10.27 35.97 -96.26
CA ARG A 216 -9.16 36.18 -97.21
C ARG A 216 -9.23 35.25 -98.42
N ILE A 217 -9.67 34.01 -98.26
CA ILE A 217 -9.86 33.04 -99.36
C ILE A 217 -11.02 33.50 -100.26
N GLN A 218 -12.10 34.07 -99.70
CA GLN A 218 -13.21 34.60 -100.48
C GLN A 218 -12.86 35.88 -101.25
N GLU A 219 -12.06 36.78 -100.67
CA GLU A 219 -11.63 38.03 -101.32
C GLU A 219 -10.59 37.81 -102.45
N THR A 220 -9.79 36.74 -102.37
CA THR A 220 -8.72 36.43 -103.36
C THR A 220 -9.03 35.24 -104.27
N LYS A 221 -10.31 35.01 -104.61
CA LYS A 221 -10.72 33.97 -105.57
C LYS A 221 -10.02 34.12 -106.93
N GLY A 222 -9.36 33.05 -107.40
CA GLY A 222 -8.73 32.97 -108.72
C GLY A 222 -7.32 33.58 -108.85
N ARG A 223 -6.65 33.96 -107.74
CA ARG A 223 -5.25 34.44 -107.74
C ARG A 223 -4.35 33.52 -106.90
N LYS A 224 -3.04 33.55 -107.19
CA LYS A 224 -2.04 32.79 -106.42
C LYS A 224 -1.85 33.39 -105.03
N ALA A 225 -1.77 32.53 -104.01
CA ALA A 225 -1.52 32.89 -102.62
C ALA A 225 -0.32 33.85 -102.45
N PRO A 226 -0.51 35.10 -101.94
CA PRO A 226 0.57 36.09 -101.83
C PRO A 226 1.53 35.82 -100.64
N ALA A 227 1.06 35.09 -99.62
CA ALA A 227 1.82 34.68 -98.44
C ALA A 227 1.37 33.27 -98.00
N ASN A 228 2.06 32.69 -97.02
CA ASN A 228 1.67 31.41 -96.44
C ASN A 228 0.35 31.58 -95.66
N PHE A 229 -0.62 30.70 -95.90
CA PHE A 229 -1.86 30.64 -95.14
C PHE A 229 -1.59 29.80 -93.89
N THR A 230 -1.77 30.38 -92.70
CA THR A 230 -1.45 29.74 -91.43
C THR A 230 -2.64 29.73 -90.50
N LEU A 231 -3.04 28.56 -90.02
CA LEU A 231 -3.98 28.43 -88.90
C LEU A 231 -3.20 28.71 -87.60
N ASN A 232 -3.77 29.53 -86.71
CA ASN A 232 -3.11 29.86 -85.45
C ASN A 232 -4.03 29.55 -84.27
N ASP A 233 -3.53 28.73 -83.35
CA ASP A 233 -4.22 28.30 -82.15
C ASP A 233 -3.48 28.82 -80.89
N SER A 234 -2.93 30.03 -80.97
CA SER A 234 -2.09 30.72 -79.97
C SER A 234 -0.73 30.07 -79.63
N VAL A 235 -0.56 28.75 -79.79
CA VAL A 235 0.68 28.01 -79.44
C VAL A 235 1.34 27.38 -80.67
N VAL A 236 0.55 27.02 -81.69
CA VAL A 236 1.05 26.39 -82.91
C VAL A 236 0.52 27.16 -84.11
N THR A 237 1.43 27.60 -84.98
CA THR A 237 1.13 28.16 -86.29
C THR A 237 1.41 27.12 -87.36
N GLU A 238 0.37 26.55 -87.96
CA GLU A 238 0.49 25.53 -89.00
C GLU A 238 0.23 26.13 -90.38
N VAL A 239 1.14 25.90 -91.34
CA VAL A 239 1.00 26.41 -92.72
C VAL A 239 0.14 25.45 -93.52
N ILE A 240 -1.11 25.82 -93.81
CA ILE A 240 -2.06 25.03 -94.61
C ILE A 240 -1.73 25.13 -96.11
N ALA A 241 -1.28 26.30 -96.58
CA ALA A 241 -0.91 26.51 -97.98
C ALA A 241 0.34 27.38 -98.13
N LYS A 242 1.30 26.93 -98.94
CA LYS A 242 2.53 27.67 -99.27
C LYS A 242 2.23 28.75 -100.31
N LYS A 243 2.97 29.85 -100.25
CA LYS A 243 2.93 30.95 -101.23
C LYS A 243 2.96 30.43 -102.67
N GLY A 244 1.99 30.82 -103.50
CA GLY A 244 1.91 30.47 -104.92
C GLY A 244 0.89 29.40 -105.32
N THR A 245 0.17 28.79 -104.36
CA THR A 245 -0.93 27.84 -104.59
C THR A 245 -2.18 28.53 -105.17
N LEU A 246 -2.95 27.83 -106.01
CA LEU A 246 -4.23 28.32 -106.55
C LEU A 246 -5.32 28.16 -105.48
N LEU A 247 -6.11 29.21 -105.28
CA LEU A 247 -7.16 29.28 -104.26
C LEU A 247 -8.49 28.85 -104.89
N ASP A 248 -8.85 27.58 -104.69
CA ASP A 248 -10.09 26.94 -105.17
C ASP A 248 -11.07 26.67 -104.00
N GLU A 249 -12.34 26.40 -104.33
CA GLU A 249 -13.43 26.13 -103.35
C GLU A 249 -13.15 24.88 -102.49
N ASP A 250 -12.41 23.91 -103.04
CA ASP A 250 -11.93 22.71 -102.33
C ASP A 250 -10.93 23.06 -101.20
N LEU A 251 -10.16 24.14 -101.34
CA LEU A 251 -9.20 24.57 -100.32
C LEU A 251 -9.94 25.18 -99.11
N ALA A 252 -11.07 25.84 -99.32
CA ALA A 252 -11.90 26.37 -98.22
C ALA A 252 -12.54 25.23 -97.41
N GLN A 253 -13.05 24.20 -98.08
CA GLN A 253 -13.55 23.00 -97.40
C GLN A 253 -12.44 22.28 -96.62
N HIS A 254 -11.22 22.21 -97.17
CA HIS A 254 -10.05 21.65 -96.49
C HIS A 254 -9.62 22.47 -95.27
N VAL A 255 -9.70 23.81 -95.32
CA VAL A 255 -9.44 24.69 -94.17
C VAL A 255 -10.49 24.47 -93.07
N GLN A 256 -11.77 24.37 -93.43
CA GLN A 256 -12.84 24.10 -92.46
C GLN A 256 -12.74 22.72 -91.82
N GLN A 257 -12.44 21.69 -92.62
CA GLN A 257 -12.25 20.33 -92.10
C GLN A 257 -11.04 20.24 -91.17
N ARG A 258 -9.91 20.86 -91.53
CA ARG A 258 -8.72 20.90 -90.66
C ARG A 258 -8.93 21.76 -89.42
N ALA A 259 -9.71 22.83 -89.50
CA ALA A 259 -10.10 23.62 -88.32
C ALA A 259 -10.97 22.79 -87.37
N GLN A 260 -11.94 22.00 -87.87
CA GLN A 260 -12.77 21.11 -87.06
C GLN A 260 -11.98 19.97 -86.42
N GLU A 261 -11.08 19.32 -87.17
CA GLU A 261 -10.16 18.31 -86.63
C GLU A 261 -9.31 18.91 -85.51
N ARG A 262 -8.83 20.15 -85.69
CA ARG A 262 -8.03 20.84 -84.70
C ARG A 262 -8.84 21.27 -83.48
N GLU A 263 -10.08 21.73 -83.65
CA GLU A 263 -11.00 21.98 -82.52
C GLU A 263 -11.19 20.70 -81.69
N GLN A 264 -11.37 19.54 -82.33
CA GLN A 264 -11.47 18.26 -81.65
C GLN A 264 -10.18 17.89 -80.91
N GLU A 265 -9.02 18.06 -81.53
CA GLU A 265 -7.72 17.82 -80.89
C GLU A 265 -7.50 18.71 -79.64
N ILE A 266 -7.93 19.99 -79.68
CA ILE A 266 -7.84 20.90 -78.53
C ILE A 266 -8.76 20.43 -77.40
N VAL A 267 -10.00 20.06 -77.74
CA VAL A 267 -10.98 19.55 -76.78
C VAL A 267 -10.47 18.28 -76.12
N ASP A 268 -9.94 17.33 -76.91
CA ASP A 268 -9.41 16.06 -76.40
C ASP A 268 -8.16 16.26 -75.55
N GLN A 269 -7.23 17.15 -75.94
CA GLN A 269 -6.03 17.47 -75.17
C GLN A 269 -6.37 18.13 -73.82
N VAL A 270 -7.32 19.07 -73.81
CA VAL A 270 -7.74 19.71 -72.56
C VAL A 270 -8.55 18.74 -71.70
N ALA A 271 -9.42 17.92 -72.28
CA ALA A 271 -10.16 16.90 -71.56
C ALA A 271 -9.25 15.86 -70.90
N GLN A 272 -8.20 15.42 -71.61
CA GLN A 272 -7.20 14.52 -71.05
C GLN A 272 -6.43 15.18 -69.90
N ARG A 273 -5.96 16.41 -70.07
CA ARG A 273 -5.30 17.18 -68.99
C ARG A 273 -6.20 17.39 -67.78
N ARG A 274 -7.47 17.71 -68.02
CA ARG A 274 -8.49 17.87 -66.97
C ARG A 274 -8.66 16.59 -66.16
N GLN A 275 -8.75 15.46 -66.83
CA GLN A 275 -8.90 14.16 -66.18
C GLN A 275 -7.63 13.79 -65.39
N GLU A 276 -6.44 14.02 -65.96
CA GLU A 276 -5.16 13.81 -65.28
C GLU A 276 -5.02 14.69 -64.01
N THR A 277 -5.41 15.97 -64.07
CA THR A 277 -5.40 16.88 -62.91
C THR A 277 -6.44 16.48 -61.84
N GLN A 278 -7.62 16.02 -62.26
CA GLN A 278 -8.66 15.53 -61.34
C GLN A 278 -8.23 14.24 -60.64
N ASP A 279 -7.67 13.28 -61.38
CA ASP A 279 -7.25 12.00 -60.84
C ASP A 279 -6.04 12.17 -59.90
N ALA A 280 -5.06 12.99 -60.27
CA ALA A 280 -3.89 13.28 -59.43
C ALA A 280 -4.28 13.98 -58.12
N THR A 281 -5.04 15.06 -58.20
CA THR A 281 -5.45 15.83 -57.00
C THR A 281 -6.50 15.06 -56.17
N GLY A 282 -7.34 14.26 -56.83
CA GLY A 282 -8.29 13.36 -56.16
C GLY A 282 -7.58 12.27 -55.36
N SER A 283 -6.48 11.72 -55.88
CA SER A 283 -5.63 10.77 -55.15
C SER A 283 -4.97 11.43 -53.94
N GLU A 284 -4.44 12.65 -54.08
CA GLU A 284 -3.86 13.42 -52.96
C GLU A 284 -4.90 13.70 -51.86
N ILE A 285 -6.12 14.11 -52.23
CA ILE A 285 -7.22 14.35 -51.29
C ILE A 285 -7.63 13.05 -50.60
N ALA A 286 -7.68 11.92 -51.33
CA ALA A 286 -8.00 10.61 -50.76
C ALA A 286 -6.94 10.15 -49.74
N GLU A 287 -5.65 10.35 -50.02
CA GLU A 287 -4.56 10.08 -49.07
C GLU A 287 -4.68 10.93 -47.81
N LEU A 288 -4.91 12.24 -47.96
CA LEU A 288 -5.09 13.16 -46.82
C LEU A 288 -6.32 12.79 -45.97
N ARG A 289 -7.42 12.34 -46.59
CA ARG A 289 -8.61 11.86 -45.89
C ARG A 289 -8.32 10.56 -45.14
N ALA A 290 -7.62 9.61 -45.76
CA ALA A 290 -7.23 8.37 -45.10
C ALA A 290 -6.28 8.62 -43.90
N GLU A 291 -5.35 9.56 -44.01
CA GLU A 291 -4.46 9.98 -42.91
C GLU A 291 -5.25 10.63 -41.76
N ALA A 292 -6.23 11.49 -42.08
CA ALA A 292 -7.11 12.11 -41.09
C ALA A 292 -8.01 11.08 -40.39
N GLU A 293 -8.59 10.13 -41.13
CA GLU A 293 -9.40 9.05 -40.55
C GLU A 293 -8.55 8.10 -39.69
N GLY A 294 -7.35 7.75 -40.15
CA GLY A 294 -6.41 6.91 -39.40
C GLY A 294 -5.99 7.56 -38.08
N SER A 295 -5.57 8.83 -38.12
CA SER A 295 -5.15 9.56 -36.91
C SER A 295 -6.30 9.81 -35.93
N ARG A 296 -7.54 9.98 -36.41
CA ARG A 296 -8.74 10.04 -35.56
C ARG A 296 -9.02 8.70 -34.90
N ALA A 297 -8.97 7.60 -35.66
CA ALA A 297 -9.17 6.27 -35.14
C ALA A 297 -8.11 5.91 -34.07
N GLU A 298 -6.85 6.27 -34.29
CA GLU A 298 -5.77 6.08 -33.31
C GLU A 298 -6.02 6.88 -32.01
N LYS A 299 -6.40 8.15 -32.11
CA LYS A 299 -6.71 9.01 -30.93
C LYS A 299 -7.95 8.53 -30.18
N GLU A 300 -9.00 8.08 -30.87
CA GLU A 300 -10.17 7.50 -30.24
C GLU A 300 -9.82 6.18 -29.54
N PHE A 301 -9.00 5.34 -30.18
CA PHE A 301 -8.55 4.08 -29.60
C PHE A 301 -7.70 4.34 -28.35
N SER A 302 -6.75 5.27 -28.38
CA SER A 302 -5.93 5.59 -27.21
C SER A 302 -6.77 6.17 -26.07
N ALA A 303 -7.74 7.04 -26.36
CA ALA A 303 -8.64 7.59 -25.34
C ALA A 303 -9.56 6.52 -24.71
N ARG A 304 -10.03 5.55 -25.50
CA ARG A 304 -10.80 4.40 -24.98
C ARG A 304 -9.94 3.49 -24.12
N ASP A 305 -8.71 3.19 -24.53
CA ASP A 305 -7.77 2.40 -23.74
C ASP A 305 -7.44 3.09 -22.40
N GLU A 306 -7.20 4.40 -22.40
CA GLU A 306 -7.04 5.20 -21.18
C GLU A 306 -8.26 5.13 -20.26
N LEU A 307 -9.47 5.17 -20.83
CA LEU A 307 -10.73 5.06 -20.07
C LEU A 307 -10.84 3.69 -19.38
N ASP A 308 -10.54 2.61 -20.10
CA ASP A 308 -10.63 1.26 -19.57
C ASP A 308 -9.56 1.02 -18.49
N ASN A 309 -8.33 1.48 -18.73
CA ASN A 309 -7.26 1.44 -17.72
C ASN A 309 -7.64 2.19 -16.43
N LEU A 310 -8.25 3.37 -16.54
CA LEU A 310 -8.73 4.13 -15.37
C LEU A 310 -9.85 3.39 -14.63
N ARG A 311 -10.80 2.80 -15.35
CA ARG A 311 -11.89 2.01 -14.75
C ARG A 311 -11.36 0.78 -14.01
N GLU A 312 -10.40 0.07 -14.61
CA GLU A 312 -9.76 -1.08 -13.98
C GLU A 312 -8.99 -0.69 -12.72
N GLU A 313 -8.26 0.42 -12.72
CA GLU A 313 -7.55 0.90 -11.53
C GLU A 313 -8.53 1.26 -10.40
N ILE A 314 -9.62 1.98 -10.69
CA ILE A 314 -10.65 2.32 -9.68
C ILE A 314 -11.29 1.03 -9.13
N LYS A 315 -11.62 0.09 -10.00
CA LYS A 315 -12.17 -1.21 -9.59
C LYS A 315 -11.20 -1.97 -8.70
N ARG A 316 -9.90 -1.98 -9.03
CA ARG A 316 -8.86 -2.59 -8.19
C ARG A 316 -8.78 -1.93 -6.82
N GLN A 317 -8.84 -0.60 -6.76
CA GLN A 317 -8.83 0.14 -5.48
C GLN A 317 -10.07 -0.15 -4.64
N ARG A 318 -11.25 -0.29 -5.28
CA ARG A 318 -12.48 -0.73 -4.62
C ARG A 318 -12.34 -2.13 -4.05
N ASP A 319 -11.86 -3.08 -4.84
CA ASP A 319 -11.67 -4.48 -4.41
C ASP A 319 -10.62 -4.57 -3.29
N GLU A 320 -9.56 -3.77 -3.34
CA GLU A 320 -8.56 -3.65 -2.27
C GLU A 320 -9.21 -3.16 -0.96
N LEU A 321 -10.03 -2.11 -1.04
CA LEU A 321 -10.76 -1.58 0.12
C LEU A 321 -11.78 -2.59 0.65
N ASP A 322 -12.43 -3.32 -0.25
CA ASP A 322 -13.44 -4.30 0.13
C ASP A 322 -12.86 -5.55 0.79
N SER A 323 -11.67 -5.96 0.34
CA SER A 323 -10.93 -7.09 0.89
C SER A 323 -10.43 -6.85 2.32
N LEU A 324 -10.36 -5.59 2.77
CA LEU A 324 -9.80 -5.24 4.07
C LEU A 324 -10.77 -5.61 5.20
N THR A 325 -10.40 -6.61 6.00
CA THR A 325 -11.17 -7.06 7.16
C THR A 325 -10.39 -6.90 8.47
N PRO A 326 -11.08 -6.78 9.63
CA PRO A 326 -10.41 -6.84 10.93
C PRO A 326 -9.63 -8.14 11.09
N ARG A 327 -8.44 -8.07 11.70
CA ARG A 327 -7.47 -9.17 11.91
C ARG A 327 -6.59 -9.51 10.70
N ASP A 328 -6.77 -8.85 9.56
CA ASP A 328 -5.86 -8.99 8.43
C ASP A 328 -4.47 -8.44 8.75
N LEU A 329 -3.47 -9.04 8.09
CA LEU A 329 -2.06 -8.73 8.30
C LEU A 329 -1.54 -7.87 7.15
N LEU A 330 -0.94 -6.73 7.49
CA LEU A 330 -0.34 -5.83 6.54
C LEU A 330 1.18 -5.85 6.67
N THR A 331 1.88 -5.88 5.54
CA THR A 331 3.33 -5.62 5.47
C THR A 331 3.59 -4.12 5.67
N ASP A 332 4.83 -3.72 5.94
CA ASP A 332 5.15 -2.30 6.14
C ASP A 332 4.90 -1.46 4.88
N THR A 333 5.10 -2.03 3.69
CA THR A 333 4.78 -1.37 2.41
C THR A 333 3.29 -1.14 2.26
N ARG A 334 2.48 -2.22 2.38
CA ARG A 334 1.01 -2.14 2.26
C ARG A 334 0.38 -1.26 3.32
N TYR A 335 0.92 -1.26 4.55
CA TYR A 335 0.42 -0.37 5.60
C TYR A 335 0.61 1.10 5.24
N ARG A 336 1.74 1.48 4.62
CA ARG A 336 1.98 2.85 4.16
C ARG A 336 1.08 3.20 2.98
N GLU A 337 1.01 2.33 1.98
CA GLU A 337 0.13 2.50 0.80
C GLU A 337 -1.34 2.66 1.22
N TYR A 338 -1.83 1.79 2.09
CA TYR A 338 -3.20 1.89 2.63
C TYR A 338 -3.34 3.07 3.59
N GLY A 339 -2.29 3.47 4.30
CA GLY A 339 -2.30 4.68 5.12
C GLY A 339 -2.49 5.95 4.28
N GLU A 340 -1.86 6.02 3.12
CA GLU A 340 -1.98 7.13 2.16
C GLU A 340 -3.36 7.13 1.47
N LYS A 341 -3.84 5.97 1.04
CA LYS A 341 -5.12 5.83 0.32
C LYS A 341 -6.35 5.83 1.22
N PHE A 342 -6.29 5.09 2.34
CA PHE A 342 -7.44 4.71 3.17
C PHE A 342 -7.24 5.04 4.65
N GLY A 343 -6.37 5.97 5.02
CA GLY A 343 -5.97 6.23 6.40
C GLY A 343 -7.10 6.55 7.40
N LYS A 344 -8.28 6.99 6.91
CA LYS A 344 -9.47 7.22 7.74
C LYS A 344 -10.34 5.97 7.95
N VAL A 345 -10.22 4.95 7.10
CA VAL A 345 -11.12 3.78 7.09
C VAL A 345 -10.72 2.75 8.12
N PHE A 346 -9.42 2.53 8.33
CA PHE A 346 -8.96 1.46 9.17
C PHE A 346 -7.95 1.94 10.19
N LYS A 347 -7.93 1.25 11.33
CA LYS A 347 -6.87 1.37 12.34
C LYS A 347 -6.09 0.07 12.34
N ALA A 348 -4.79 0.14 12.07
CA ALA A 348 -3.90 -1.00 12.26
C ALA A 348 -2.88 -0.70 13.35
N GLY A 349 -2.50 -1.74 14.08
CA GLY A 349 -1.52 -1.68 15.14
C GLY A 349 -0.51 -2.80 15.02
N ILE A 350 0.52 -2.77 15.87
CA ILE A 350 1.58 -3.77 15.89
C ILE A 350 1.96 -4.15 17.33
N GLY A 351 2.52 -5.34 17.50
CA GLY A 351 2.97 -5.84 18.79
C GLY A 351 1.84 -6.30 19.71
N ALA A 352 2.19 -6.55 20.96
CA ALA A 352 1.22 -7.02 21.96
C ALA A 352 0.13 -5.98 22.29
N ALA A 353 0.37 -4.68 22.09
CA ALA A 353 -0.65 -3.65 22.30
C ALA A 353 -1.86 -3.84 21.37
N ALA A 354 -1.63 -4.07 20.07
CA ALA A 354 -2.68 -4.31 19.09
C ALA A 354 -3.43 -5.63 19.37
N VAL A 355 -2.69 -6.66 19.77
CA VAL A 355 -3.29 -7.94 20.16
C VAL A 355 -4.15 -7.80 21.41
N ARG A 356 -3.76 -6.94 22.38
CA ARG A 356 -4.56 -6.64 23.58
C ARG A 356 -5.89 -6.00 23.20
N GLU A 357 -5.85 -5.00 22.32
CA GLU A 357 -7.05 -4.32 21.83
C GLU A 357 -8.00 -5.31 21.14
N LEU A 358 -7.47 -6.17 20.27
CA LEU A 358 -8.27 -7.21 19.62
C LEU A 358 -8.89 -8.19 20.61
N LEU A 359 -8.14 -8.62 21.63
CA LEU A 359 -8.64 -9.52 22.66
C LEU A 359 -9.71 -8.87 23.56
N GLN A 360 -9.63 -7.56 23.79
CA GLN A 360 -10.62 -6.81 24.56
C GLN A 360 -11.94 -6.63 23.80
N LYS A 361 -11.90 -6.59 22.47
CA LYS A 361 -13.08 -6.46 21.60
C LYS A 361 -13.87 -7.77 21.42
N ILE A 362 -13.37 -8.90 21.88
CA ILE A 362 -14.06 -10.19 21.72
C ILE A 362 -15.16 -10.33 22.77
N ASP A 363 -16.41 -10.40 22.31
CA ASP A 363 -17.50 -10.90 23.15
C ASP A 363 -17.44 -12.43 23.23
N LEU A 364 -17.14 -12.94 24.42
CA LEU A 364 -17.04 -14.37 24.69
C LEU A 364 -18.39 -15.10 24.65
N ALA A 365 -19.50 -14.39 24.88
CA ALA A 365 -20.83 -14.98 24.86
C ALA A 365 -21.30 -15.22 23.42
N GLU A 366 -21.20 -14.19 22.56
CA GLU A 366 -21.57 -14.26 21.14
C GLU A 366 -20.67 -15.25 20.39
N GLU A 367 -19.35 -15.18 20.59
CA GLU A 367 -18.42 -16.07 19.90
C GLU A 367 -18.63 -17.54 20.32
N ALA A 368 -19.04 -17.81 21.58
CA ALA A 368 -19.38 -19.15 22.02
C ALA A 368 -20.64 -19.71 21.34
N LEU A 369 -21.66 -18.88 21.12
CA LEU A 369 -22.87 -19.26 20.39
C LEU A 369 -22.54 -19.57 18.93
N ARG A 370 -21.82 -18.66 18.27
CA ARG A 370 -21.37 -18.82 16.88
C ARG A 370 -20.56 -20.11 16.68
N LEU A 371 -19.58 -20.36 17.56
CA LEU A 371 -18.74 -21.56 17.47
C LEU A 371 -19.52 -22.85 17.76
N ARG A 372 -20.57 -22.81 18.60
CA ARG A 372 -21.46 -23.97 18.81
C ARG A 372 -22.23 -24.30 17.54
N GLU A 373 -22.82 -23.30 16.89
CA GLU A 373 -23.52 -23.49 15.63
C GLU A 373 -22.59 -24.01 14.54
N GLU A 374 -21.40 -23.39 14.38
CA GLU A 374 -20.40 -23.84 13.41
C GLU A 374 -19.95 -25.29 13.66
N SER A 375 -19.81 -25.69 14.94
CA SER A 375 -19.44 -27.06 15.32
C SER A 375 -20.53 -28.10 15.04
N LYS A 376 -21.79 -27.67 14.90
CA LYS A 376 -22.94 -28.53 14.55
C LYS A 376 -23.16 -28.58 13.05
N SER A 377 -23.09 -27.44 12.36
CA SER A 377 -23.37 -27.32 10.93
C SER A 377 -22.24 -27.88 10.05
N THR A 378 -20.99 -27.78 10.50
CA THR A 378 -19.83 -28.14 9.70
C THR A 378 -19.28 -29.52 10.07
N SER A 379 -18.72 -30.25 9.10
CA SER A 379 -18.06 -31.55 9.30
C SER A 379 -16.54 -31.49 9.08
N GLY A 380 -15.81 -32.55 9.42
CA GLY A 380 -14.37 -32.69 9.14
C GLY A 380 -13.44 -31.77 9.97
N GLN A 381 -12.40 -31.23 9.32
CA GLN A 381 -11.35 -30.44 9.98
C GLN A 381 -11.86 -29.10 10.56
N ARG A 382 -12.79 -28.46 9.85
CA ARG A 382 -13.38 -27.18 10.28
C ARG A 382 -14.20 -27.35 11.57
N ARG A 383 -14.93 -28.46 11.70
CA ARG A 383 -15.58 -28.88 12.96
C ARG A 383 -14.58 -29.04 14.11
N GLN A 384 -13.48 -29.75 13.88
CA GLN A 384 -12.45 -29.96 14.91
C GLN A 384 -11.81 -28.65 15.37
N LYS A 385 -11.57 -27.71 14.44
CA LYS A 385 -11.06 -26.36 14.75
C LYS A 385 -12.07 -25.60 15.61
N ALA A 386 -13.34 -25.57 15.22
CA ALA A 386 -14.42 -24.93 15.98
C ALA A 386 -14.53 -25.49 17.40
N ILE A 387 -14.48 -26.83 17.57
CA ILE A 387 -14.51 -27.48 18.90
C ILE A 387 -13.32 -27.04 19.77
N LYS A 388 -12.10 -27.02 19.22
CA LYS A 388 -10.89 -26.61 19.94
C LYS A 388 -10.96 -25.14 20.36
N ARG A 389 -11.50 -24.26 19.49
CA ARG A 389 -11.73 -22.84 19.79
C ARG A 389 -12.81 -22.68 20.87
N LEU A 390 -13.95 -23.34 20.71
CA LEU A 390 -15.06 -23.31 21.67
C LEU A 390 -14.61 -23.70 23.08
N ARG A 391 -13.77 -24.74 23.21
CA ARG A 391 -13.21 -25.15 24.50
C ARG A 391 -12.43 -24.04 25.20
N VAL A 392 -11.68 -23.22 24.45
CA VAL A 392 -10.92 -22.09 25.02
C VAL A 392 -11.88 -20.96 25.41
N VAL A 393 -12.82 -20.60 24.54
CA VAL A 393 -13.82 -19.54 24.81
C VAL A 393 -14.67 -19.90 26.04
N GLU A 394 -15.17 -21.14 26.13
CA GLU A 394 -15.93 -21.60 27.29
C GLU A 394 -15.10 -21.61 28.58
N ALA A 395 -13.80 -21.90 28.51
CA ALA A 395 -12.92 -21.84 29.67
C ALA A 395 -12.77 -20.41 30.22
N PHE A 396 -12.61 -19.41 29.33
CA PHE A 396 -12.61 -17.99 29.74
C PHE A 396 -13.97 -17.57 30.30
N ARG A 397 -15.08 -17.97 29.67
CA ARG A 397 -16.44 -17.67 30.13
C ARG A 397 -16.74 -18.25 31.51
N LYS A 398 -16.39 -19.52 31.75
CA LYS A 398 -16.61 -20.21 33.04
C LYS A 398 -15.72 -19.67 34.15
N SER A 399 -14.50 -19.23 33.82
CA SER A 399 -13.55 -18.73 34.81
C SER A 399 -13.71 -17.25 35.13
N SER A 400 -14.61 -16.54 34.43
CA SER A 400 -14.80 -15.09 34.47
C SER A 400 -13.49 -14.29 34.33
N THR A 401 -12.54 -14.85 33.57
CA THR A 401 -11.24 -14.21 33.30
C THR A 401 -11.26 -13.51 31.95
N SER A 402 -10.62 -12.35 31.87
CA SER A 402 -10.48 -11.64 30.59
C SER A 402 -9.34 -12.24 29.77
N PRO A 403 -9.53 -12.50 28.45
CA PRO A 403 -8.46 -12.91 27.55
C PRO A 403 -7.31 -11.88 27.48
N ALA A 404 -7.61 -10.61 27.74
CA ALA A 404 -6.62 -9.53 27.72
C ALA A 404 -5.50 -9.71 28.76
N TRP A 405 -5.75 -10.46 29.85
CA TRP A 405 -4.77 -10.72 30.90
C TRP A 405 -3.63 -11.67 30.47
N MET A 406 -3.70 -12.25 29.27
CA MET A 406 -2.55 -12.94 28.66
C MET A 406 -1.43 -11.96 28.25
N ILE A 407 -1.71 -10.67 28.26
CA ILE A 407 -0.77 -9.59 27.97
C ILE A 407 -0.51 -8.83 29.28
N LEU A 408 0.78 -8.68 29.57
CA LEU A 408 1.29 -8.12 30.81
C LEU A 408 1.61 -6.64 30.62
N ASP A 409 1.01 -5.80 31.46
CA ASP A 409 1.39 -4.39 31.63
C ASP A 409 2.35 -4.21 32.82
N ALA A 410 2.25 -5.10 33.81
CA ALA A 410 3.14 -5.18 34.95
C ALA A 410 3.74 -6.59 35.03
N LEU A 411 5.05 -6.65 35.22
CA LEU A 411 5.78 -7.91 35.39
C LEU A 411 6.08 -8.13 36.88
N PRO A 412 5.60 -9.22 37.51
CA PRO A 412 5.94 -9.52 38.89
C PRO A 412 7.42 -9.87 39.02
N VAL A 413 8.03 -9.44 40.13
CA VAL A 413 9.40 -9.75 40.50
C VAL A 413 9.38 -10.66 41.72
N ILE A 414 9.95 -11.85 41.57
CA ILE A 414 10.02 -12.87 42.63
C ILE A 414 10.86 -12.36 43.82
N PRO A 415 10.50 -12.75 45.06
CA PRO A 415 11.24 -12.41 46.27
C PRO A 415 12.75 -12.73 46.18
N PRO A 416 13.65 -11.86 46.70
CA PRO A 416 15.10 -12.03 46.58
C PRO A 416 15.67 -13.32 47.16
N GLU A 417 15.09 -13.86 48.24
CA GLU A 417 15.59 -15.12 48.82
C GLU A 417 15.41 -16.33 47.90
N LEU A 418 14.45 -16.28 46.98
CA LEU A 418 14.25 -17.32 45.95
C LEU A 418 15.20 -17.14 44.75
N ARG A 419 15.96 -16.03 44.72
CA ARG A 419 16.97 -15.71 43.71
C ARG A 419 18.25 -15.14 44.35
N PRO A 420 18.92 -15.91 45.22
CA PRO A 420 19.97 -15.37 46.08
C PRO A 420 21.20 -14.92 45.30
N MET A 421 21.95 -14.01 45.91
CA MET A 421 23.30 -13.61 45.53
C MET A 421 24.18 -13.86 46.74
N VAL A 422 25.14 -14.79 46.60
CA VAL A 422 25.98 -15.27 47.70
C VAL A 422 27.42 -14.90 47.40
N GLN A 423 28.13 -14.39 48.41
CA GLN A 423 29.55 -14.15 48.31
C GLN A 423 30.30 -15.47 48.50
N LEU A 424 31.22 -15.75 47.58
CA LEU A 424 32.15 -16.89 47.66
C LEU A 424 33.47 -16.43 48.27
N ASP A 425 34.27 -17.39 48.71
CA ASP A 425 35.64 -17.17 49.15
C ASP A 425 36.46 -16.50 48.04
N GLY A 426 37.22 -15.47 48.40
CA GLY A 426 37.96 -14.65 47.44
C GLY A 426 37.18 -13.48 46.83
N GLY A 427 36.05 -13.07 47.43
CA GLY A 427 35.34 -11.84 47.06
C GLY A 427 34.53 -11.91 45.77
N ARG A 428 34.39 -13.11 45.19
CA ARG A 428 33.53 -13.36 44.03
C ARG A 428 32.07 -13.49 44.48
N PHE A 429 31.13 -13.26 43.57
CA PHE A 429 29.71 -13.45 43.83
C PHE A 429 29.14 -14.54 42.93
N ALA A 430 28.38 -15.45 43.53
CA ALA A 430 27.50 -16.36 42.82
C ALA A 430 26.10 -15.74 42.77
N THR A 431 25.57 -15.51 41.58
CA THR A 431 24.23 -14.94 41.35
C THR A 431 23.31 -15.97 40.71
N SER A 432 22.05 -15.99 41.13
CA SER A 432 21.00 -16.71 40.38
C SER A 432 20.85 -16.13 38.97
N ASP A 433 20.69 -17.01 37.97
CA ASP A 433 20.47 -16.67 36.56
C ASP A 433 19.26 -15.74 36.36
N LEU A 434 18.24 -15.85 37.23
CA LEU A 434 17.06 -15.00 37.20
C LEU A 434 17.40 -13.52 37.35
N ASN A 435 18.40 -13.19 38.17
CA ASN A 435 18.79 -11.80 38.38
C ASN A 435 19.29 -11.17 37.08
N ASP A 436 20.07 -11.90 36.28
CA ASP A 436 20.53 -11.41 34.97
C ASP A 436 19.38 -11.27 33.96
N LEU A 437 18.40 -12.18 33.99
CA LEU A 437 17.20 -12.07 33.16
C LEU A 437 16.35 -10.85 33.56
N TYR A 438 16.10 -10.63 34.85
CA TYR A 438 15.40 -9.42 35.33
C TYR A 438 16.16 -8.14 34.97
N ARG A 439 17.50 -8.13 35.14
CA ARG A 439 18.35 -6.98 34.75
C ARG A 439 18.19 -6.64 33.29
N ARG A 440 18.17 -7.65 32.40
CA ARG A 440 17.94 -7.44 30.97
C ARG A 440 16.58 -6.80 30.72
N VAL A 441 15.51 -7.30 31.34
CA VAL A 441 14.17 -6.72 31.19
C VAL A 441 14.14 -5.26 31.66
N ILE A 442 14.65 -4.97 32.85
CA ILE A 442 14.64 -3.61 33.43
C ILE A 442 15.46 -2.65 32.55
N ASN A 443 16.65 -3.06 32.09
CA ASN A 443 17.48 -2.25 31.19
C ASN A 443 16.76 -1.90 29.89
N ARG A 444 16.09 -2.87 29.25
CA ARG A 444 15.32 -2.66 28.03
C ARG A 444 14.11 -1.76 28.27
N ASN A 445 13.42 -1.97 29.38
CA ASN A 445 12.26 -1.16 29.77
C ASN A 445 12.63 0.30 30.03
N ASN A 446 13.72 0.54 30.77
CA ASN A 446 14.20 1.88 31.07
C ASN A 446 14.73 2.59 29.82
N ARG A 447 15.42 1.86 28.93
CA ARG A 447 15.82 2.38 27.62
C ARG A 447 14.61 2.76 26.78
N LEU A 448 13.58 1.92 26.74
CA LEU A 448 12.33 2.21 26.03
C LEU A 448 11.62 3.45 26.61
N LYS A 449 11.50 3.59 27.94
CA LYS A 449 10.94 4.78 28.59
C LYS A 449 11.66 6.05 28.13
N ARG A 450 13.00 6.06 28.17
CA ARG A 450 13.83 7.19 27.70
C ARG A 450 13.63 7.49 26.21
N LEU A 451 13.55 6.47 25.36
CA LEU A 451 13.34 6.66 23.91
C LEU A 451 11.97 7.27 23.61
N LEU A 452 10.94 6.92 24.38
CA LEU A 452 9.61 7.50 24.26
C LEU A 452 9.59 8.96 24.72
N GLU A 453 10.26 9.29 25.83
CA GLU A 453 10.40 10.67 26.33
C GLU A 453 11.14 11.59 25.34
N LEU A 454 12.14 11.05 24.64
CA LEU A 454 12.91 11.78 23.63
C LEU A 454 12.22 11.88 22.26
N GLY A 455 11.04 11.26 22.08
CA GLY A 455 10.36 11.24 20.79
C GLY A 455 11.15 10.53 19.68
N ALA A 456 11.88 9.45 20.02
CA ALA A 456 12.71 8.76 19.05
C ALA A 456 11.89 8.17 17.88
N PRO A 457 12.46 8.07 16.65
CA PRO A 457 11.78 7.51 15.49
C PRO A 457 11.17 6.13 15.74
N GLU A 458 10.01 5.86 15.12
CA GLU A 458 9.25 4.63 15.37
C GLU A 458 10.04 3.34 15.12
N ILE A 459 10.96 3.33 14.15
CA ILE A 459 11.80 2.16 13.84
C ILE A 459 12.64 1.76 15.07
N ILE A 460 13.23 2.74 15.77
CA ILE A 460 14.04 2.52 16.96
C ILE A 460 13.16 2.05 18.12
N VAL A 461 12.01 2.69 18.31
CA VAL A 461 11.03 2.32 19.35
C VAL A 461 10.50 0.90 19.14
N ARG A 462 10.19 0.51 17.89
CA ARG A 462 9.72 -0.84 17.53
C ARG A 462 10.78 -1.88 17.84
N ASN A 463 12.03 -1.63 17.48
CA ASN A 463 13.11 -2.57 17.80
C ASN A 463 13.29 -2.72 19.32
N GLU A 464 13.23 -1.63 20.10
CA GLU A 464 13.35 -1.72 21.55
C GLU A 464 12.14 -2.44 22.19
N LYS A 465 10.91 -2.22 21.68
CA LYS A 465 9.73 -2.99 22.09
C LYS A 465 9.87 -4.49 21.77
N ARG A 466 10.40 -4.85 20.60
CA ARG A 466 10.72 -6.25 20.24
C ARG A 466 11.73 -6.85 21.21
N MET A 467 12.80 -6.11 21.53
CA MET A 467 13.82 -6.58 22.49
C MET A 467 13.27 -6.72 23.91
N LEU A 468 12.34 -5.86 24.32
CA LEU A 468 11.64 -5.97 25.60
C LEU A 468 10.79 -7.25 25.67
N GLN A 469 10.03 -7.55 24.60
CA GLN A 469 9.27 -8.79 24.47
C GLN A 469 10.20 -10.01 24.59
N GLU A 470 11.30 -10.03 23.85
CA GLU A 470 12.29 -11.13 23.89
C GLU A 470 12.95 -11.29 25.28
N ALA A 471 13.20 -10.19 26.00
CA ALA A 471 13.74 -10.24 27.34
C ALA A 471 12.75 -10.87 28.34
N VAL A 472 11.46 -10.53 28.24
CA VAL A 472 10.40 -11.11 29.09
C VAL A 472 10.17 -12.58 28.72
N ASP A 473 10.20 -12.92 27.44
CA ASP A 473 10.09 -14.32 27.00
C ASP A 473 11.23 -15.17 27.60
N ALA A 474 12.46 -14.65 27.59
CA ALA A 474 13.60 -15.33 28.16
C ALA A 474 13.52 -15.46 29.70
N LEU A 475 12.95 -14.45 30.39
CA LEU A 475 12.70 -14.54 31.82
C LEU A 475 11.70 -15.66 32.15
N VAL A 476 10.61 -15.75 31.38
CA VAL A 476 9.53 -16.71 31.63
C VAL A 476 9.91 -18.12 31.17
N ASP A 477 10.35 -18.31 29.93
CA ASP A 477 10.65 -19.60 29.31
C ASP A 477 11.80 -19.45 28.29
N ASN A 478 13.04 -19.44 28.79
CA ASN A 478 14.24 -19.21 27.97
C ASN A 478 14.41 -20.32 26.93
N GLY A 479 14.72 -19.96 25.68
CA GLY A 479 14.94 -20.92 24.59
C GLY A 479 13.66 -21.50 23.99
N ARG A 480 12.48 -21.10 24.45
CA ARG A 480 11.20 -21.48 23.82
C ARG A 480 10.98 -20.84 22.45
N ARG A 481 11.59 -19.67 22.24
CA ARG A 481 11.64 -18.99 20.94
C ARG A 481 13.08 -18.58 20.63
N GLY A 482 13.52 -18.92 19.42
CA GLY A 482 14.82 -18.52 18.91
C GLY A 482 15.99 -19.09 19.73
N ARG A 483 17.13 -18.40 19.65
CA ARG A 483 18.34 -18.80 20.38
C ARG A 483 18.18 -18.46 21.87
N ALA A 484 18.43 -19.44 22.73
CA ALA A 484 18.40 -19.23 24.16
C ALA A 484 19.46 -18.21 24.60
N ILE A 485 19.13 -17.39 25.60
CA ILE A 485 20.09 -16.48 26.20
C ILE A 485 21.10 -17.30 27.00
N THR A 486 22.37 -17.13 26.66
CA THR A 486 23.49 -17.77 27.33
C THR A 486 24.21 -16.80 28.27
N GLY A 487 24.67 -17.33 29.40
CA GLY A 487 25.56 -16.64 30.34
C GLY A 487 27.03 -16.91 30.04
N THR A 488 27.87 -16.70 31.04
CA THR A 488 29.30 -17.05 30.99
C THR A 488 29.48 -18.54 30.67
N GLY A 489 30.39 -18.87 29.75
CA GLY A 489 30.67 -20.25 29.35
C GLY A 489 29.61 -20.88 28.43
N ASN A 490 28.85 -20.08 27.67
CA ASN A 490 27.80 -20.54 26.73
C ASN A 490 26.68 -21.38 27.37
N ARG A 491 26.58 -21.40 28.70
CA ARG A 491 25.51 -22.09 29.42
C ARG A 491 24.20 -21.33 29.25
N LYS A 492 23.11 -22.03 28.91
CA LYS A 492 21.75 -21.48 28.92
C LYS A 492 21.38 -21.01 30.34
N LEU A 493 20.92 -19.76 30.45
CA LEU A 493 20.39 -19.24 31.72
C LEU A 493 19.07 -19.95 32.08
N LYS A 494 18.91 -20.37 33.34
CA LYS A 494 17.68 -20.97 33.84
C LYS A 494 16.57 -19.92 33.98
N SER A 495 15.43 -20.17 33.35
CA SER A 495 14.22 -19.32 33.41
C SER A 495 13.26 -19.74 34.54
N LEU A 496 12.20 -18.96 34.75
CA LEU A 496 11.14 -19.29 35.71
C LEU A 496 10.49 -20.64 35.40
N SER A 497 10.23 -20.93 34.12
CA SER A 497 9.70 -22.22 33.69
C SER A 497 10.66 -23.37 33.98
N ASP A 498 11.96 -23.17 33.81
CA ASP A 498 12.97 -24.21 34.06
C ASP A 498 13.06 -24.54 35.56
N MET A 499 12.74 -23.60 36.46
CA MET A 499 12.65 -23.87 37.89
C MET A 499 11.44 -24.73 38.27
N LEU A 500 10.38 -24.70 37.46
CA LEU A 500 9.17 -25.49 37.68
C LEU A 500 9.20 -26.83 36.93
N LYS A 501 9.95 -26.91 35.82
CA LYS A 501 10.08 -28.09 34.96
C LYS A 501 11.37 -28.85 35.31
N GLY A 502 11.28 -29.83 36.19
CA GLY A 502 12.41 -30.71 36.49
C GLY A 502 12.08 -31.80 37.51
N LYS A 503 12.92 -32.84 37.54
CA LYS A 503 13.01 -33.82 38.65
C LYS A 503 13.91 -33.33 39.80
N GLN A 504 14.52 -32.15 39.66
CA GLN A 504 15.48 -31.58 40.62
C GLN A 504 14.77 -30.94 41.81
#